data_AF-A0A5C7QBP7-F1
#
_entry.id   AF-A0A5C7QBP7-F1
#
_cell.length_a   1.000
_cell.length_b   1.000
_cell.length_c   1.000
_cell.angle_alpha   90.00
_cell.angle_beta   90.00
_cell.angle_gamma   90.00
#
_symmetry.space_group_name_H-M   'P 1'
#
loop_
_entity.id
_entity.type
_entity.pdbx_description
1 polymer ?
#
loop_
_entity_poly.entity_id
_entity_poly.type
_entity_poly.pdbx_seq_one_letter_code
_entity_poly.pdbx_strand_id
1 'polypeptide(L)'
;MTSHILPSQSFRPARTGGVGQALGDLALATARLTKALLSSLRRPVRHGQRLSVIEEANELRQFASAYLRTDPGFASDLMAAADRHELIQEKV
;
A
#
# COMPACT_ATOMS: atom_id res chain seq x y z
N MET A 1 40.52 30.58 -38.80
CA MET A 1 40.31 30.44 -37.34
C MET A 1 39.17 31.36 -36.93
N THR A 2 37.94 30.86 -36.85
CA THR A 2 36.75 31.65 -36.54
C THR A 2 36.29 31.32 -35.12
N SER A 3 36.48 32.26 -34.20
CA SER A 3 36.11 32.13 -32.79
C SER A 3 34.60 32.35 -32.63
N HIS A 4 33.87 31.31 -32.23
CA HIS A 4 32.46 31.41 -31.84
C HIS A 4 32.38 31.74 -30.35
N ILE A 5 32.08 33.00 -30.03
CA ILE A 5 31.79 33.42 -28.66
C ILE A 5 30.31 33.12 -28.40
N LEU A 6 30.04 32.15 -27.54
CA LEU A 6 28.69 31.88 -27.05
C LEU A 6 28.26 33.02 -26.12
N PRO A 7 27.05 33.60 -26.29
CA PRO A 7 26.54 34.61 -25.37
C PRO A 7 26.29 33.96 -24.00
N SER A 8 26.96 34.46 -22.97
CA SER A 8 26.75 34.03 -21.59
C SER A 8 25.32 34.36 -21.16
N GLN A 9 24.49 33.34 -20.92
CA GLN A 9 23.18 33.52 -20.29
C GLN A 9 23.39 34.02 -18.86
N SER A 10 22.90 35.22 -18.57
CA SER A 10 22.87 35.73 -17.19
C SER A 10 21.81 34.95 -16.40
N PHE A 11 22.24 34.14 -15.44
CA PHE A 11 21.32 33.52 -14.50
C PHE A 11 20.72 34.59 -13.60
N ARG A 12 19.38 34.69 -13.61
CA ARG A 12 18.65 35.56 -12.68
C ARG A 12 18.89 35.00 -11.27
N PRO A 13 19.45 35.77 -10.33
CA PRO A 13 19.67 35.26 -8.99
C PRO A 13 18.32 34.82 -8.40
N ALA A 14 18.31 33.65 -7.76
CA ALA A 14 17.16 33.21 -6.98
C ALA A 14 16.88 34.32 -5.96
N ARG A 15 15.66 34.88 -5.99
CA ARG A 15 15.24 35.84 -4.97
C ARG A 15 15.29 35.09 -3.64
N THR A 16 16.31 35.35 -2.85
CA THR A 16 16.44 34.80 -1.50
C THR A 16 15.29 35.37 -0.71
N GLY A 17 14.22 34.59 -0.57
CA GLY A 17 13.11 35.00 0.27
C GLY A 17 13.61 35.27 1.67
N GLY A 18 13.16 36.37 2.28
CA GLY A 18 13.57 36.72 3.64
C GLY A 18 13.20 35.61 4.62
N VAL A 19 13.77 35.63 5.82
CA VAL A 19 13.50 34.63 6.88
C VAL A 19 12.00 34.43 7.12
N GLY A 20 11.19 35.48 7.02
CA GLY A 20 9.72 35.40 7.12
C GLY A 20 9.06 34.57 6.01
N GLN A 21 9.57 34.60 4.78
CA GLN A 21 9.09 33.73 3.70
C GLN A 21 9.49 32.28 3.95
N ALA A 22 10.72 32.04 4.40
CA ALA A 22 11.17 30.69 4.75
C ALA A 22 10.33 30.08 5.89
N LEU A 23 9.97 30.87 6.91
CA LEU A 23 9.07 30.44 7.98
C LEU A 23 7.65 30.16 7.48
N GLY A 24 7.15 30.98 6.56
CA GLY A 24 5.86 30.75 5.91
C GLY A 24 5.83 29.45 5.09
N ASP A 25 6.87 29.21 4.31
CA ASP A 25 7.01 27.99 3.51
C ASP A 25 7.15 26.75 4.41
N LEU A 26 7.89 26.85 5.52
CA LEU A 26 8.02 25.78 6.50
C LEU A 26 6.69 25.47 7.18
N ALA A 27 5.92 26.49 7.58
CA ALA A 27 4.60 26.30 8.17
C ALA A 27 3.64 25.62 7.18
N LEU A 28 3.67 26.03 5.91
CA LEU A 28 2.85 25.42 4.86
C LEU A 28 3.24 23.97 4.57
N ALA A 29 4.55 23.68 4.50
CA ALA A 29 5.07 22.33 4.32
C ALA A 29 4.65 21.42 5.49
N THR A 30 4.74 21.93 6.72
CA THR A 30 4.33 21.21 7.93
C THR A 30 2.83 20.92 7.90
N ALA A 31 1.99 21.89 7.56
CA ALA A 31 0.54 21.70 7.45
C ALA A 31 0.17 20.63 6.40
N ARG A 32 0.86 20.62 5.24
CA ARG A 32 0.67 19.60 4.20
C ARG A 32 1.10 18.22 4.68
N LEU A 33 2.23 18.12 5.38
CA LEU A 33 2.71 16.87 5.96
C LEU A 33 1.73 16.31 6.99
N THR A 34 1.26 17.13 7.92
CA THR A 34 0.28 16.71 8.94
C THR A 34 -1.02 16.23 8.29
N LYS A 35 -1.49 16.93 7.24
CA LYS A 35 -2.66 16.51 6.47
C LYS A 35 -2.44 15.18 5.75
N ALA A 36 -1.28 14.97 5.15
CA ALA A 36 -0.93 13.72 4.47
C ALA A 36 -0.84 12.55 5.46
N LEU A 37 -0.19 12.75 6.61
CA LEU A 37 -0.12 11.76 7.69
C LEU A 37 -1.52 11.39 8.20
N LEU A 38 -2.36 12.39 8.51
CA LEU A 38 -3.72 12.13 8.95
C LEU A 38 -4.55 11.43 7.89
N SER A 39 -4.36 11.78 6.61
CA SER A 39 -5.00 11.09 5.49
C SER A 39 -4.49 9.66 5.31
N SER A 40 -3.22 9.39 5.63
CA SER A 40 -2.64 8.05 5.60
C SER A 40 -3.14 7.18 6.74
N LEU A 41 -3.29 7.74 7.95
CA LEU A 41 -3.91 7.05 9.09
C LEU A 41 -5.40 6.80 8.85
N ARG A 42 -6.09 7.75 8.23
CA ARG A 42 -7.51 7.61 7.86
C ARG A 42 -7.74 6.78 6.62
N ARG A 43 -6.68 6.39 5.90
CA ARG A 43 -6.82 5.50 4.75
C ARG A 43 -7.36 4.19 5.31
N PRO A 44 -8.62 3.80 5.01
CA PRO A 44 -9.09 2.51 5.43
C PRO A 44 -8.09 1.51 4.87
N VAL A 45 -7.54 0.65 5.74
CA VAL A 45 -6.82 -0.53 5.32
C VAL A 45 -7.73 -1.16 4.27
N ARG A 46 -7.28 -1.17 3.01
CA ARG A 46 -7.90 -1.99 1.99
C ARG A 46 -7.73 -3.40 2.51
N HIS A 47 -8.68 -3.86 3.30
CA HIS A 47 -8.86 -5.27 3.56
C HIS A 47 -8.90 -5.83 2.14
N GLY A 48 -7.91 -6.68 1.83
CA GLY A 48 -7.86 -7.36 0.54
C GLY A 48 -9.27 -7.83 0.24
N GLN A 49 -9.66 -7.71 -1.04
CA GLN A 49 -11.01 -8.05 -1.51
C GLN A 49 -11.55 -9.18 -0.66
N ARG A 50 -12.65 -8.92 0.06
CA ARG A 50 -13.27 -9.94 0.90
C ARG A 50 -13.71 -11.03 -0.06
N LEU A 51 -12.86 -12.04 -0.23
CA LEU A 51 -13.12 -13.19 -1.07
C LEU A 51 -14.46 -13.74 -0.62
N SER A 52 -15.27 -14.22 -1.56
CA SER A 52 -16.48 -14.93 -1.16
C SER A 52 -16.08 -16.07 -0.22
N VAL A 53 -16.91 -16.41 0.75
CA VAL A 53 -16.63 -17.51 1.70
C VAL A 53 -16.28 -18.81 0.96
N ILE A 54 -16.93 -19.01 -0.19
CA ILE A 54 -16.69 -20.14 -1.11
C ILE A 54 -15.30 -20.07 -1.75
N GLU A 55 -14.85 -18.86 -2.10
CA GLU A 55 -13.55 -18.62 -2.72
C GLU A 55 -12.42 -18.85 -1.72
N GLU A 56 -12.57 -18.37 -0.48
CA GLU A 56 -11.63 -18.63 0.61
C GLU A 56 -11.56 -20.13 0.96
N ALA A 57 -12.69 -20.82 1.04
CA ALA A 57 -12.73 -22.27 1.26
C ALA A 57 -12.06 -23.04 0.11
N ASN A 58 -12.21 -22.59 -1.14
CA ASN A 58 -11.57 -23.21 -2.29
C ASN A 58 -10.05 -22.99 -2.28
N GLU A 59 -9.57 -21.80 -1.92
CA GLU A 59 -8.14 -21.54 -1.73
C GLU A 59 -7.55 -22.41 -0.61
N LEU A 60 -8.27 -22.57 0.51
CA LEU A 60 -7.87 -23.47 1.60
C LEU A 60 -7.78 -24.93 1.15
N ARG A 61 -8.71 -25.42 0.32
CA ARG A 61 -8.64 -26.77 -0.27
C ARG A 61 -7.45 -26.93 -1.22
N GLN A 62 -7.16 -25.92 -2.04
CA GLN A 62 -5.97 -25.92 -2.89
C GLN A 62 -4.68 -25.96 -2.07
N PHE A 63 -4.62 -25.18 -0.99
CA PHE A 63 -3.49 -25.20 -0.06
C PHE A 63 -3.34 -26.57 0.62
N ALA A 64 -4.43 -27.18 1.10
CA ALA A 64 -4.42 -28.52 1.69
C ALA A 64 -3.87 -29.59 0.73
N SER A 65 -4.17 -29.47 -0.57
CA SER A 65 -3.68 -30.40 -1.59
C SER A 65 -2.15 -30.46 -1.69
N ALA A 66 -1.46 -29.35 -1.38
CA ALA A 66 0.00 -29.28 -1.37
C ALA A 66 0.61 -30.11 -0.22
N TYR A 67 -0.13 -30.33 0.87
CA TYR A 67 0.33 -31.08 2.03
C TYR A 67 0.01 -32.57 1.97
N LEU A 68 -0.81 -33.03 1.01
CA LEU A 68 -1.18 -34.45 0.88
C LEU A 68 0.02 -35.41 0.81
N ARG A 69 1.15 -34.96 0.24
CA ARG A 69 2.37 -35.76 0.12
C ARG A 69 3.28 -35.69 1.34
N THR A 70 3.25 -34.59 2.09
CA THR A 70 4.22 -34.29 3.16
C THR A 70 3.63 -34.56 4.53
N ASP A 71 2.36 -34.18 4.73
CA ASP A 71 1.59 -34.39 5.94
C ASP A 71 0.10 -34.57 5.60
N PRO A 72 -0.34 -35.82 5.39
CA PRO A 72 -1.73 -36.11 5.05
C PRO A 72 -2.69 -35.80 6.20
N GLY A 73 -2.24 -35.86 7.46
CA GLY A 73 -3.08 -35.55 8.62
C GLY A 73 -3.41 -34.06 8.69
N PHE A 74 -2.39 -33.22 8.47
CA PHE A 74 -2.57 -31.77 8.37
C PHE A 74 -3.46 -31.38 7.17
N ALA A 75 -3.27 -32.04 6.01
CA ALA A 75 -4.13 -31.81 4.84
C ALA A 75 -5.60 -32.16 5.11
N SER A 76 -5.88 -33.26 5.81
CA SER A 76 -7.25 -33.63 6.21
C SER A 76 -7.88 -32.61 7.16
N ASP A 77 -7.10 -32.08 8.11
CA ASP A 77 -7.61 -31.06 9.04
C ASP A 77 -7.94 -29.75 8.31
N LEU A 78 -7.09 -29.32 7.36
CA LEU A 78 -7.35 -28.16 6.52
C LEU A 78 -8.59 -28.31 5.64
N MET A 79 -8.82 -29.49 5.06
CA MET A 79 -10.04 -29.75 4.30
C MET A 79 -11.29 -29.71 5.19
N ALA A 80 -11.22 -30.32 6.37
CA ALA A 80 -12.32 -30.25 7.34
C ALA A 80 -12.58 -28.82 7.84
N ALA A 81 -11.53 -28.00 7.96
CA ALA A 81 -11.66 -26.58 8.29
C ALA A 81 -12.36 -25.79 7.18
N ALA A 82 -12.02 -26.05 5.91
CA ALA A 82 -12.69 -25.44 4.76
C ALA A 82 -14.19 -25.79 4.72
N ASP A 83 -14.54 -27.06 4.95
CA ASP A 83 -15.94 -27.50 4.96
C ASP A 83 -16.74 -26.86 6.11
N ARG A 84 -16.14 -26.73 7.31
CA ARG A 84 -16.77 -26.01 8.43
C ARG A 84 -16.96 -24.52 8.13
N HIS A 85 -16.00 -23.90 7.43
CA HIS A 85 -16.05 -22.48 7.08
C HIS A 85 -17.25 -22.16 6.15
N GLU A 86 -17.58 -23.08 5.23
CA GLU A 86 -18.77 -22.99 4.39
C GLU A 86 -20.07 -23.13 5.21
N LEU A 87 -20.13 -24.10 6.14
CA LEU A 87 -21.34 -24.39 6.94
C LEU A 87 -21.68 -23.32 7.99
N ILE A 88 -20.68 -22.66 8.57
CA ILE A 88 -20.89 -21.67 9.64
C ILE A 88 -21.54 -20.39 9.10
N GLN A 89 -21.27 -20.02 7.85
CA GLN A 89 -21.82 -18.81 7.22
C GLN A 89 -23.18 -19.05 6.56
N GLU A 90 -23.57 -20.30 6.26
CA GLU A 90 -24.93 -20.63 5.80
C GLU A 90 -26.00 -20.46 6.90
N LYS A 91 -25.59 -20.47 8.18
CA LYS A 91 -26.48 -20.37 9.35
C LYS A 91 -26.66 -18.97 9.93
N VAL A 92 -26.13 -17.93 9.29
CA VAL A 92 -26.27 -16.50 9.69
C VAL A 92 -27.16 -15.78 8.71
#